data_AF-A0A8T4CJ63-F1
#
_entry.id   AF-A0A8T4CJ63-F1
#
_cell.length_a   1.000
_cell.length_b   1.000
_cell.length_c   1.000
_cell.angle_alpha   90.00
_cell.angle_beta   90.00
_cell.angle_gamma   90.00
#
_symmetry.space_group_name_H-M   'P 1'
#
loop_
_entity.id
_entity.type
_entity.pdbx_description
1 polymer ?
#
loop_
_entity_poly.entity_id
_entity_poly.type
_entity_poly.pdbx_seq_one_letter_code
_entity_poly.pdbx_strand_id
1 'polypeptide(L)'
;MDEVLEMLDRTAKRIQKALDESKEAASKQTIDYEKILQSKEASEEQKTRAFIGKTLELDRLETLSSQLSLLYTLQIFAFKVKVLEITVSNINNQLVQSGVLQKSTELEDVKKNIDALKILVEAQYESLKEIRENQNKNLTYIH
;
A
#
# COMPACT_ATOMS: atom_id res chain seq x y z
N MET A 1 0.57 -11.53 12.79
CA MET A 1 0.29 -11.79 11.36
C MET A 1 -1.18 -11.66 10.98
N ASP A 2 -2.11 -12.27 11.71
CA ASP A 2 -3.55 -12.20 11.34
C ASP A 2 -4.08 -10.77 11.42
N GLU A 3 -3.73 -10.08 12.49
CA GLU A 3 -4.01 -8.66 12.68
C GLU A 3 -3.36 -7.80 11.58
N VAL A 4 -2.10 -8.07 11.22
CA VAL A 4 -1.37 -7.38 10.15
C VAL A 4 -2.07 -7.57 8.80
N LEU A 5 -2.49 -8.79 8.47
CA LEU A 5 -3.23 -9.09 7.24
C LEU A 5 -4.59 -8.38 7.20
N GLU A 6 -5.33 -8.39 8.32
CA GLU A 6 -6.61 -7.70 8.43
C GLU A 6 -6.45 -6.17 8.30
N MET A 7 -5.41 -5.61 8.93
CA MET A 7 -5.12 -4.18 8.83
C MET A 7 -4.69 -3.77 7.43
N LEU A 8 -3.84 -4.56 6.77
CA LEU A 8 -3.46 -4.33 5.38
C LEU A 8 -4.69 -4.38 4.46
N ASP A 9 -5.62 -5.33 4.68
CA ASP A 9 -6.89 -5.42 3.92
C ASP A 9 -7.80 -4.22 4.12
N ARG A 10 -8.03 -3.82 5.38
CA ARG A 10 -8.80 -2.62 5.69
C ARG A 10 -8.17 -1.37 5.05
N THR A 11 -6.84 -1.27 5.04
CA THR A 11 -6.12 -0.13 4.47
C THR A 11 -6.21 -0.13 2.95
N ALA A 12 -5.96 -1.27 2.29
CA ALA A 12 -6.10 -1.42 0.85
C ALA A 12 -7.50 -1.05 0.38
N LYS A 13 -8.56 -1.53 1.05
CA LYS A 13 -9.95 -1.18 0.75
C LYS A 13 -10.24 0.31 0.86
N ARG A 14 -9.67 0.99 1.86
CA ARG A 14 -9.83 2.44 2.03
C ARG A 14 -9.13 3.22 0.92
N ILE A 15 -7.89 2.85 0.56
CA ILE A 15 -7.14 3.51 -0.52
C ILE A 15 -7.81 3.23 -1.87
N GLN A 16 -8.29 2.01 -2.11
CA GLN A 16 -9.08 1.65 -3.29
C GLN A 16 -10.30 2.57 -3.42
N LYS A 17 -11.08 2.72 -2.35
CA LYS A 17 -12.23 3.63 -2.35
C LYS A 17 -11.82 5.07 -2.67
N ALA A 18 -10.78 5.58 -2.03
CA ALA A 18 -10.28 6.94 -2.29
C ALA A 18 -9.78 7.13 -3.73
N LEU A 19 -9.16 6.10 -4.31
CA LEU A 19 -8.73 6.09 -5.71
C LEU A 19 -9.94 6.12 -6.65
N ASP A 20 -10.97 5.32 -6.39
CA ASP A 20 -12.17 5.27 -7.23
C ASP A 20 -12.95 6.59 -7.18
N GLU A 21 -13.12 7.17 -6.00
CA GLU A 21 -13.71 8.51 -5.82
C GLU A 21 -12.89 9.60 -6.52
N SER A 22 -11.56 9.55 -6.39
CA SER A 22 -10.67 10.52 -7.05
C SER A 22 -10.69 10.37 -8.56
N LYS A 23 -10.80 9.15 -9.11
CA LYS A 23 -10.94 8.91 -10.56
C LYS A 23 -12.22 9.53 -11.11
N GLU A 24 -13.34 9.38 -10.37
CA GLU A 24 -14.61 9.97 -10.79
C GLU A 24 -14.54 11.51 -10.80
N ALA A 25 -13.96 12.11 -9.75
CA ALA A 25 -13.76 13.55 -9.67
C ALA A 25 -12.82 14.07 -10.78
N ALA A 26 -11.66 13.43 -10.95
CA ALA A 26 -10.67 13.80 -11.96
C ALA A 26 -11.23 13.66 -13.38
N SER A 27 -12.07 12.66 -13.66
CA SER A 27 -12.73 12.51 -14.96
C SER A 27 -13.60 13.72 -15.31
N LYS A 28 -14.40 14.21 -14.35
CA LYS A 28 -15.24 15.40 -14.53
C LYS A 28 -14.39 16.66 -14.72
N GLN A 29 -13.39 16.88 -13.86
CA GLN A 29 -12.53 18.06 -13.91
C GLN A 29 -11.60 18.09 -15.13
N THR A 30 -11.11 16.94 -15.57
CA THR A 30 -10.24 16.84 -16.75
C THR A 30 -10.94 17.36 -17.99
N ILE A 31 -12.24 17.07 -18.15
CA ILE A 31 -13.04 17.59 -19.27
C ILE A 31 -13.07 19.13 -19.25
N ASP A 32 -13.23 19.73 -18.08
CA ASP A 32 -13.29 21.19 -17.95
C ASP A 32 -11.93 21.85 -18.14
N TYR A 33 -10.85 21.25 -17.63
CA TYR A 33 -9.49 21.69 -17.93
C TYR A 33 -9.18 21.59 -19.43
N GLU A 34 -9.58 20.51 -20.09
CA GLU A 34 -9.34 20.30 -21.52
C GLU A 34 -10.06 21.36 -22.37
N LYS A 35 -11.31 21.71 -22.01
CA LYS A 35 -12.04 22.81 -22.67
C LYS A 35 -11.32 24.15 -22.53
N ILE A 36 -10.78 24.47 -21.34
CA ILE A 36 -10.03 25.70 -21.11
C ILE A 36 -8.74 25.72 -21.93
N LEU A 37 -8.02 24.60 -21.97
CA LEU A 37 -6.77 24.46 -22.72
C LEU A 37 -6.96 24.59 -24.23
N GLN A 38 -8.08 24.06 -24.76
CA GLN A 38 -8.41 24.11 -26.19
C GLN A 38 -9.14 25.40 -26.61
N SER A 39 -9.61 26.20 -25.65
CA SER A 39 -10.33 27.44 -25.94
C SER A 39 -9.39 28.51 -26.50
N LYS A 40 -9.80 29.12 -27.61
CA LYS A 40 -9.14 30.29 -28.20
C LYS A 40 -9.38 31.58 -27.41
N GLU A 41 -10.42 31.59 -26.58
CA GLU A 41 -10.85 32.74 -25.78
C GLU A 41 -10.24 32.75 -24.38
N ALA A 42 -9.64 31.63 -23.95
CA ALA A 42 -8.98 31.52 -22.65
C ALA A 42 -7.66 32.30 -22.64
N SER A 43 -7.41 33.05 -21.56
CA SER A 43 -6.13 33.72 -21.34
C SER A 43 -5.02 32.69 -21.06
N GLU A 44 -3.77 33.09 -21.28
CA GLU A 44 -2.62 32.23 -20.97
C GLU A 44 -2.53 31.88 -19.47
N GLU A 45 -2.99 32.78 -18.60
CA GLU A 45 -3.09 32.50 -17.15
C GLU A 45 -4.13 31.40 -16.87
N GLN A 46 -5.31 31.47 -17.52
CA GLN A 46 -6.36 30.45 -17.37
C GLN A 46 -5.89 29.08 -17.88
N LYS A 47 -5.22 29.05 -19.03
CA LYS A 47 -4.63 27.81 -19.58
C LYS A 47 -3.55 27.25 -18.66
N THR A 48 -2.69 28.10 -18.12
CA THR A 48 -1.64 27.68 -17.18
C THR A 48 -2.24 27.05 -15.92
N ARG A 49 -3.26 27.69 -15.32
CA ARG A 49 -3.97 27.13 -14.17
C ARG A 49 -4.65 25.80 -14.49
N ALA A 50 -5.31 25.70 -15.65
CA ALA A 50 -5.93 24.46 -16.09
C ALA A 50 -4.92 23.33 -16.30
N PHE A 51 -3.76 23.64 -16.89
CA PHE A 51 -2.67 22.69 -17.06
C PHE A 51 -2.14 22.19 -15.70
N ILE A 52 -1.82 23.10 -14.79
CA ILE A 52 -1.32 22.75 -13.45
C ILE A 52 -2.36 21.92 -12.69
N GLY A 53 -3.63 22.33 -12.70
CA GLY A 53 -4.72 21.60 -12.06
C GLY A 53 -4.87 20.17 -12.61
N LYS A 54 -4.84 20.02 -13.93
CA LYS A 54 -4.89 18.69 -14.58
C LYS A 54 -3.69 17.83 -14.18
N THR A 55 -2.49 18.39 -14.14
CA THR A 55 -1.28 17.65 -13.73
C THR A 55 -1.35 17.21 -12.27
N LEU A 56 -1.83 18.07 -11.36
CA LEU A 56 -1.96 17.72 -9.94
C LEU A 56 -2.97 16.59 -9.70
N GLU A 57 -4.09 16.58 -10.43
CA GLU A 57 -5.08 15.49 -10.34
C GLU A 57 -4.48 14.16 -10.83
N LEU A 58 -3.72 14.18 -11.93
CA LEU A 58 -3.04 12.98 -12.43
C LEU A 58 -1.99 12.46 -11.45
N ASP A 59 -1.17 13.34 -10.87
CA ASP A 59 -0.15 12.99 -9.86
C ASP A 59 -0.78 12.38 -8.59
N ARG A 60 -1.91 12.93 -8.16
CA ARG A 60 -2.69 12.37 -7.04
C ARG A 60 -3.20 10.97 -7.34
N LEU A 61 -3.72 10.73 -8.55
CA LEU A 61 -4.18 9.40 -8.98
C LEU A 61 -3.04 8.40 -9.05
N GLU A 62 -1.89 8.79 -9.60
CA GLU A 62 -0.70 7.96 -9.69
C GLU A 62 -0.17 7.58 -8.31
N THR A 63 -0.14 8.55 -7.38
CA THR A 63 0.24 8.33 -5.99
C THR A 63 -0.66 7.29 -5.31
N LEU A 64 -1.98 7.48 -5.39
CA LEU A 64 -2.95 6.55 -4.79
C LEU A 64 -2.85 5.15 -5.42
N SER A 65 -2.66 5.08 -6.74
CA SER A 65 -2.47 3.82 -7.45
C SER A 65 -1.20 3.09 -7.01
N SER A 66 -0.09 3.82 -6.85
CA SER A 66 1.20 3.29 -6.40
C SER A 66 1.12 2.79 -4.95
N GLN A 67 0.48 3.55 -4.06
CA GLN A 67 0.24 3.14 -2.67
C GLN A 67 -0.59 1.85 -2.61
N LEU A 68 -1.65 1.75 -3.41
CA LEU A 68 -2.49 0.57 -3.47
C LEU A 68 -1.73 -0.66 -3.99
N SER A 69 -0.90 -0.48 -5.02
CA SER A 69 -0.04 -1.55 -5.56
C SER A 69 0.91 -2.09 -4.47
N LEU A 70 1.58 -1.19 -3.75
CA LEU A 70 2.47 -1.55 -2.65
C LEU A 70 1.73 -2.30 -1.53
N LEU A 71 0.53 -1.85 -1.16
CA LEU A 71 -0.30 -2.52 -0.16
C LEU A 71 -0.64 -3.96 -0.58
N TYR A 72 -1.03 -4.18 -1.84
CA TYR A 72 -1.28 -5.53 -2.35
C TYR A 72 -0.01 -6.40 -2.33
N THR A 73 1.14 -5.85 -2.69
CA THR A 73 2.43 -6.56 -2.58
C THR A 73 2.73 -6.97 -1.13
N LEU A 74 2.54 -6.06 -0.18
CA LEU A 74 2.73 -6.34 1.25
C LEU A 74 1.75 -7.40 1.77
N GLN A 75 0.49 -7.37 1.34
CA GLN A 75 -0.49 -8.40 1.71
C GLN A 75 -0.08 -9.79 1.22
N ILE A 76 0.35 -9.90 -0.04
CA ILE A 76 0.82 -11.17 -0.61
C ILE A 76 2.02 -11.68 0.18
N PHE A 77 2.97 -10.80 0.47
CA PHE A 77 4.17 -11.15 1.22
C PHE A 77 3.84 -11.59 2.66
N ALA A 78 3.01 -10.83 3.37
CA ALA A 78 2.53 -11.19 4.71
C ALA A 78 1.81 -12.55 4.73
N PHE A 79 1.00 -12.84 3.71
CA PHE A 79 0.33 -14.12 3.57
C PHE A 79 1.33 -15.27 3.36
N LYS A 80 2.36 -15.08 2.52
CA LYS A 80 3.42 -16.06 2.30
C LYS A 80 4.21 -16.35 3.58
N VAL A 81 4.52 -15.33 4.38
CA VAL A 81 5.17 -15.48 5.69
C VAL A 81 4.30 -16.31 6.64
N LYS A 82 2.99 -16.03 6.70
CA LYS A 82 2.05 -16.83 7.52
C LYS A 82 1.99 -18.30 7.06
N VAL A 83 1.96 -18.55 5.75
CA VAL A 83 1.99 -19.92 5.21
C VAL A 83 3.26 -20.64 5.63
N LEU A 84 4.43 -19.99 5.52
CA LEU A 84 5.71 -20.57 5.97
C LEU A 84 5.70 -20.89 7.46
N GLU A 85 5.19 -19.98 8.30
CA GLU A 85 5.04 -20.19 9.75
C GLU A 85 4.22 -21.45 10.07
N ILE A 86 3.07 -21.61 9.41
CA ILE A 86 2.20 -22.77 9.58
C ILE A 86 2.89 -24.06 9.09
N THR A 87 3.51 -24.03 7.91
CA THR A 87 4.20 -25.20 7.34
C THR A 87 5.35 -25.67 8.24
N VAL A 88 6.19 -24.75 8.72
CA VAL A 88 7.31 -25.07 9.60
C VAL A 88 6.83 -25.59 10.96
N SER A 89 5.75 -25.02 11.49
CA SER A 89 5.12 -25.52 12.72
C SER A 89 4.58 -26.95 12.56
N ASN A 90 3.96 -27.25 11.42
CA ASN A 90 3.47 -28.60 11.11
C ASN A 90 4.60 -29.61 10.98
N ILE A 91 5.68 -29.27 10.28
CA ILE A 91 6.89 -30.12 10.17
C ILE A 91 7.48 -30.39 11.56
N ASN A 92 7.61 -29.35 12.39
CA ASN A 92 8.09 -29.47 13.77
C ASN A 92 7.24 -30.48 14.56
N ASN A 93 5.92 -30.38 14.48
CA ASN A 93 5.00 -31.27 15.19
C ASN A 93 5.12 -32.73 14.71
N GLN A 94 5.27 -32.94 13.40
CA GLN A 94 5.49 -34.28 12.83
C GLN A 94 6.81 -34.91 13.27
N LEU A 95 7.89 -34.13 13.34
CA LEU A 95 9.19 -34.58 13.84
C LEU A 95 9.14 -34.98 15.32
N VAL A 96 8.44 -34.18 16.13
CA VAL A 96 8.21 -34.51 17.55
C VAL A 96 7.41 -35.80 17.68
N GLN A 97 6.35 -35.98 16.88
CA GLN A 97 5.52 -37.19 16.90
C GLN A 97 6.25 -38.44 16.41
N SER A 98 7.19 -38.31 15.47
CA SER A 98 7.95 -39.45 14.93
C SER A 98 9.08 -39.93 15.85
N GLY A 99 9.26 -39.29 17.02
CA GLY A 99 10.37 -39.60 17.93
C GLY A 99 11.74 -39.19 17.38
N VAL A 100 11.78 -38.52 16.22
CA VAL A 100 12.98 -37.89 15.66
C VAL A 100 13.20 -36.61 16.45
N LEU A 101 13.74 -36.76 17.66
CA LEU A 101 14.05 -35.67 18.57
C LEU A 101 15.35 -34.97 18.12
N GLN A 102 15.33 -34.44 16.90
CA GLN A 102 16.33 -33.48 16.46
C GLN A 102 15.71 -32.10 16.61
N LYS A 103 16.19 -31.35 17.62
CA LYS A 103 16.39 -29.91 17.44
C LYS A 103 17.37 -29.75 16.28
N SER A 104 16.93 -29.87 15.03
CA SER A 104 17.80 -29.52 13.92
C SER A 104 17.97 -28.01 14.01
N THR A 105 19.21 -27.57 14.23
CA THR A 105 19.59 -26.15 14.27
C THR A 105 19.00 -25.41 13.07
N GLU A 106 18.89 -26.10 11.93
CA GLU A 106 18.23 -25.64 10.70
C GLU A 106 16.77 -25.23 10.91
N LEU A 107 15.96 -26.00 11.66
CA LEU A 107 14.55 -25.67 11.89
C LEU A 107 14.41 -24.47 12.84
N GLU A 108 15.26 -24.37 13.85
CA GLU A 108 15.33 -23.18 14.73
C GLU A 108 15.76 -21.94 13.93
N ASP A 109 16.73 -22.08 13.00
CA ASP A 109 17.18 -20.97 12.17
C ASP A 109 16.12 -20.55 11.14
N VAL A 110 15.36 -21.48 10.58
CA VAL A 110 14.20 -21.15 9.73
C VAL A 110 13.12 -20.41 10.51
N LYS A 111 12.84 -20.80 11.77
CA LYS A 111 11.90 -20.07 12.64
C LYS A 111 12.38 -18.64 12.91
N LYS A 112 13.66 -18.45 13.24
CA LYS A 112 14.24 -17.10 13.43
C LYS A 112 14.13 -16.26 12.16
N ASN A 113 14.36 -16.85 10.99
CA ASN A 113 14.19 -16.14 9.71
C ASN A 113 12.73 -15.74 9.47
N ILE A 114 11.77 -16.61 9.81
CA ILE A 114 10.33 -16.27 9.73
C ILE A 114 10.00 -15.10 10.67
N ASP A 115 10.51 -15.11 11.90
CA ASP A 115 10.31 -14.01 12.85
C ASP A 115 10.92 -12.69 12.34
N ALA A 116 12.12 -12.74 11.75
CA ALA A 116 12.71 -11.57 11.09
C ALA A 116 11.85 -11.05 9.94
N LEU A 117 11.28 -11.93 9.12
CA LEU A 117 10.36 -11.55 8.04
C LEU A 117 9.09 -10.90 8.61
N LYS A 118 8.52 -11.42 9.71
CA LYS A 118 7.35 -10.83 10.38
C LYS A 118 7.64 -9.41 10.87
N ILE A 119 8.78 -9.20 11.53
CA ILE A 119 9.23 -7.87 11.98
C ILE A 119 9.36 -6.91 10.80
N LEU A 120 9.93 -7.35 9.67
CA LEU A 120 10.06 -6.52 8.47
C LEU A 120 8.69 -6.13 7.89
N VAL A 121 7.72 -7.05 7.87
CA VAL A 121 6.34 -6.74 7.44
C VAL A 121 5.71 -5.70 8.35
N GLU A 122 5.82 -5.88 9.66
CA GLU A 122 5.24 -4.98 10.66
C GLU A 122 5.88 -3.59 10.59
N ALA A 123 7.22 -3.51 10.44
CA ALA A 123 7.93 -2.24 10.29
C ALA A 123 7.56 -1.50 9.00
N GLN A 124 7.44 -2.22 7.88
CA GLN A 124 7.00 -1.63 6.61
C GLN A 124 5.56 -1.10 6.70
N TYR A 125 4.70 -1.80 7.44
CA TYR A 125 3.35 -1.32 7.71
C TYR A 125 3.34 -0.03 8.55
N GLU A 126 4.06 0.02 9.68
CA GLU A 126 4.10 1.23 10.51
C GLU A 126 4.69 2.43 9.75
N SER A 127 5.69 2.21 8.89
CA SER A 127 6.22 3.26 8.02
C SER A 127 5.16 3.83 7.06
N LEU A 128 4.31 2.98 6.47
CA LEU A 128 3.19 3.44 5.63
C LEU A 128 2.16 4.27 6.40
N LYS A 129 1.93 3.93 7.68
CA LYS A 129 1.03 4.67 8.55
C LYS A 129 1.59 6.05 8.91
N GLU A 130 2.88 6.15 9.22
CA GLU A 130 3.56 7.42 9.51
C GLU A 130 3.57 8.37 8.31
N ILE A 131 3.82 7.85 7.09
CA ILE A 131 3.77 8.65 5.86
C ILE A 131 2.40 9.31 5.69
N ARG A 132 1.32 8.60 6.02
CA ARG A 132 -0.05 9.10 5.92
C ARG A 132 -0.37 10.19 6.96
N GLU A 133 0.10 10.03 8.21
CA GLU A 133 -0.10 11.02 9.26
C GLU A 133 0.64 12.34 8.96
N ASN A 134 1.79 12.26 8.32
CA ASN A 134 2.58 13.43 7.92
C ASN A 134 2.06 14.11 6.64
N GLN A 135 1.45 13.38 5.70
CA GLN A 135 0.83 13.98 4.51
C GLN A 135 -0.37 14.89 4.84
N ASN A 136 -1.17 14.56 5.87
CA ASN A 136 -2.28 15.41 6.32
C ASN A 136 -1.84 16.77 6.88
N LYS A 137 -0.58 16.90 7.34
CA LYS A 137 -0.04 18.17 7.86
C LYS A 137 0.52 19.08 6.77
N ASN A 138 0.94 18.51 5.63
CA ASN A 138 1.56 19.28 4.55
C ASN A 138 0.55 19.87 3.56
N LEU A 139 -0.65 19.28 3.45
CA LEU A 139 -1.71 19.78 2.57
C LEU A 139 -2.43 21.03 3.11
N THR A 140 -2.16 21.46 4.34
CA THR A 140 -2.76 22.68 4.94
C THR A 140 -2.20 23.99 4.36
N TYR A 141 -1.17 23.93 3.51
CA TYR A 141 -0.48 25.11 2.97
C TYR A 141 -0.91 25.51 1.55
N ILE A 142 -1.91 24.86 0.96
CA ILE A 142 -2.48 25.26 -0.33
C ILE A 142 -3.94 25.70 -0.11
N HIS A 143 -4.10 26.94 0.37
CA HIS A 143 -5.37 27.68 0.39
C HIS A 143 -5.12 29.07 -0.21
#